data_AF-A0A818IQP7-F1
#
_entry.id   AF-A0A818IQP7-F1
#
_cell.length_a   1.000
_cell.length_b   1.000
_cell.length_c   1.000
_cell.angle_alpha   90.00
_cell.angle_beta   90.00
_cell.angle_gamma   90.00
#
_symmetry.space_group_name_H-M   'P 1'
#
loop_
_entity.id
_entity.type
_entity.pdbx_description
1 polymer ?
#
loop_
_entity_poly.entity_id
_entity_poly.type
_entity_poly.pdbx_seq_one_letter_code
_entity_poly.pdbx_strand_id
1 'polypeptide(L)'
;ITCEEFIPLFDKQQQHLIWANVQENIFSMIRQVFERAILKKPPCGMLPCHRSRAMYAIDLMLDESGQPYLLEMNFMPDIERACSYYPTFMDDICRTLFLDESNSNVIDISSK
;
A
#
# COMPACT_ATOMS: atom_id res chain seq x y z
N ILE A 1 -9.85 -10.04 12.13
CA ILE A 1 -10.27 -8.68 11.75
C ILE A 1 -9.92 -8.52 10.28
N THR A 2 -10.93 -8.48 9.43
CA THR A 2 -10.75 -8.16 8.01
C THR A 2 -10.53 -6.66 7.82
N CYS A 3 -10.10 -6.22 6.64
CA CYS A 3 -9.94 -4.79 6.34
C CYS A 3 -11.30 -4.05 6.43
N GLU A 4 -12.39 -4.73 6.09
CA GLU A 4 -13.76 -4.20 6.17
C GLU A 4 -14.19 -3.96 7.62
N GLU A 5 -13.79 -4.85 8.54
CA GLU A 5 -14.07 -4.69 9.97
C GLU A 5 -13.17 -3.64 10.65
N PHE A 6 -11.97 -3.42 10.11
CA PHE A 6 -10.98 -2.53 10.71
C PHE A 6 -11.46 -1.08 10.73
N ILE A 7 -11.98 -0.55 9.62
CA ILE A 7 -12.34 0.89 9.51
C ILE A 7 -13.41 1.29 10.53
N PRO A 8 -14.56 0.58 10.65
CA PRO A 8 -15.56 0.91 11.68
C PRO A 8 -15.04 0.81 13.11
N LEU A 9 -14.12 -0.12 13.38
CA LEU A 9 -13.49 -0.25 14.70
C LEU A 9 -12.53 0.90 14.98
N PHE A 10 -11.73 1.30 13.99
CA PHE A 10 -10.82 2.42 14.09
C PHE A 10 -11.58 3.71 14.38
N ASP A 11 -12.59 4.05 13.57
CA ASP A 11 -13.37 5.29 13.74
C ASP A 11 -14.13 5.31 15.08
N LYS A 12 -14.57 4.15 15.57
CA LYS A 12 -15.20 4.03 16.90
C LYS A 12 -14.21 4.27 18.04
N GLN A 13 -12.98 3.78 17.90
CA GLN A 13 -11.94 3.89 18.93
C GLN A 13 -11.24 5.26 18.94
N GLN A 14 -11.03 5.84 17.76
CA GLN A 14 -10.29 7.09 17.54
C GLN A 14 -11.26 8.19 17.08
N GLN A 15 -12.16 8.62 17.96
CA GLN A 15 -13.25 9.55 17.59
C GLN A 15 -12.77 10.92 17.10
N HIS A 16 -11.52 11.31 17.39
CA HIS A 16 -10.90 12.54 16.91
C HIS A 16 -10.23 12.39 15.53
N LEU A 17 -10.12 11.17 15.01
CA LEU A 17 -9.53 10.87 13.71
C LEU A 17 -10.61 10.31 12.77
N ILE A 18 -10.42 10.55 11.47
CA ILE A 18 -11.24 9.97 10.42
C ILE A 18 -10.31 9.10 9.58
N TRP A 19 -10.57 7.78 9.50
CA TRP A 19 -9.70 6.86 8.76
C TRP A 19 -9.42 7.31 7.33
N ALA A 20 -10.42 7.86 6.63
CA ALA A 20 -10.26 8.34 5.26
C ALA A 20 -9.11 9.36 5.13
N ASN A 21 -8.99 10.31 6.05
CA ASN A 21 -7.94 11.32 6.04
C ASN A 21 -6.56 10.70 6.36
N VAL A 22 -6.52 9.76 7.31
CA VAL A 22 -5.30 9.01 7.65
C VAL A 22 -4.82 8.20 6.45
N GLN A 23 -5.74 7.53 5.76
CA GLN A 23 -5.47 6.72 4.58
C GLN A 23 -4.94 7.58 3.42
N GLU A 24 -5.46 8.79 3.22
CA GLU A 24 -4.92 9.73 2.25
C GLU A 24 -3.48 10.14 2.57
N ASN A 25 -3.17 10.38 3.85
CA ASN A 25 -1.79 10.65 4.28
C ASN A 25 -0.87 9.45 4.05
N ILE A 26 -1.35 8.23 4.28
CA ILE A 26 -0.61 6.99 3.96
C ILE A 26 -0.31 6.93 2.46
N PHE A 27 -1.30 7.14 1.60
CA PHE A 27 -1.10 7.12 0.15
C PHE A 27 -0.10 8.20 -0.31
N SER A 28 -0.20 9.40 0.24
CA SER A 28 0.75 10.49 -0.02
C SER A 28 2.18 10.11 0.39
N MET A 29 2.36 9.49 1.57
CA MET A 29 3.66 9.00 2.02
C MET A 29 4.22 7.95 1.05
N ILE A 30 3.41 6.95 0.66
CA ILE A 30 3.85 5.86 -0.25
C ILE A 30 4.29 6.42 -1.60
N ARG A 31 3.52 7.35 -2.19
CA ARG A 31 3.92 8.03 -3.44
C ARG A 31 5.28 8.69 -3.31
N GLN A 32 5.44 9.51 -2.27
CA GLN A 32 6.68 10.26 -2.06
C GLN A 32 7.88 9.33 -1.94
N VAL A 33 7.74 8.14 -1.33
CA VAL A 33 8.82 7.16 -1.27
C VAL A 33 9.29 6.74 -2.66
N PHE A 34 8.36 6.37 -3.56
CA PHE A 34 8.70 5.97 -4.93
C PHE A 34 9.20 7.15 -5.78
N GLU A 35 8.60 8.33 -5.65
CA GLU A 35 9.07 9.55 -6.33
C GLU A 35 10.49 9.93 -5.93
N ARG A 36 10.85 9.76 -4.66
CA ARG A 36 12.22 10.02 -4.18
C ARG A 36 13.18 8.92 -4.59
N ALA A 37 12.73 7.66 -4.63
CA ALA A 37 13.54 6.53 -5.04
C ALA A 37 14.02 6.65 -6.50
N ILE A 38 13.26 7.31 -7.38
CA ILE A 38 13.63 7.51 -8.78
C ILE A 38 14.57 8.70 -9.04
N LEU A 39 14.87 9.52 -8.03
CA LEU A 39 15.75 10.69 -8.20
C LEU A 39 17.22 10.32 -8.38
N LYS A 40 17.62 9.11 -7.99
CA LYS A 40 19.00 8.61 -8.13
C LYS A 40 19.02 7.44 -9.12
N LYS A 41 20.15 7.30 -9.81
CA LYS A 41 20.40 6.11 -10.65
C LYS A 41 20.76 4.91 -9.76
N PRO A 42 20.56 3.67 -10.24
CA PRO A 42 21.10 2.48 -9.61
C PRO A 42 22.61 2.62 -9.37
N PRO A 43 23.13 2.09 -8.25
CA PRO A 43 22.45 1.23 -7.27
C PRO A 43 21.68 1.97 -6.17
N CYS A 44 21.80 3.30 -6.08
CA CYS A 44 21.22 4.08 -4.97
C CYS A 44 19.77 4.51 -5.18
N GLY A 45 19.20 4.22 -6.34
CA GLY A 45 17.82 4.56 -6.67
C GLY A 45 17.24 3.56 -7.67
N MET A 46 15.96 3.72 -7.94
CA MET A 46 15.18 2.86 -8.81
C MET A 46 14.98 3.54 -10.16
N LEU A 47 14.99 2.77 -11.26
CA LEU A 47 14.61 3.29 -12.57
C LEU A 47 13.42 2.50 -13.11
N PRO A 48 12.48 3.16 -13.80
CA PRO A 48 11.36 2.47 -14.42
C PRO A 48 11.87 1.50 -15.50
N CYS A 49 11.34 0.28 -15.49
CA CYS A 49 11.57 -0.72 -16.52
C CYS A 49 10.22 -1.26 -16.99
N HIS A 50 9.86 -1.00 -18.24
CA HIS A 50 8.57 -1.41 -18.81
C HIS A 50 8.33 -2.93 -18.78
N ARG A 51 9.40 -3.73 -18.74
CA ARG A 51 9.37 -5.21 -18.66
C ARG A 51 9.38 -5.75 -17.24
N SER A 52 9.40 -4.88 -16.23
CA SER A 52 9.46 -5.27 -14.82
C SER A 52 8.17 -4.88 -14.10
N ARG A 53 7.82 -5.69 -13.12
CA ARG A 53 6.74 -5.48 -12.15
C ARG A 53 7.28 -5.88 -10.79
N ALA A 54 6.79 -5.25 -9.73
CA ALA A 54 7.24 -5.52 -8.38
C ALA A 54 6.09 -5.37 -7.40
N MET A 55 6.08 -6.24 -6.40
CA MET A 55 5.16 -6.20 -5.27
C MET A 55 5.97 -5.93 -4.01
N TYR A 56 5.49 -4.98 -3.22
CA TYR A 56 6.07 -4.62 -1.93
C TYR A 56 4.98 -4.71 -0.86
N ALA A 57 5.33 -5.25 0.31
CA ALA A 57 4.59 -4.98 1.54
C ALA A 57 5.21 -3.77 2.23
N ILE A 58 4.35 -2.96 2.85
CA ILE A 58 4.75 -1.73 3.52
C ILE A 58 4.29 -1.83 4.97
N ASP A 59 5.25 -1.77 5.88
CA ASP A 59 4.98 -1.68 7.30
C ASP A 59 5.11 -0.23 7.74
N LEU A 60 4.08 0.25 8.43
CA LEU A 60 4.01 1.62 8.93
C LEU A 60 3.38 1.65 10.32
N MET A 61 3.65 2.72 11.05
CA MET A 61 2.96 3.05 12.30
C MET A 61 2.28 4.40 12.18
N LEU A 62 1.23 4.59 12.97
CA LEU A 62 0.55 5.87 13.14
C LEU A 62 0.90 6.44 14.52
N ASP A 63 1.13 7.75 14.60
CA ASP A 63 1.15 8.44 15.90
C ASP A 63 -0.27 8.83 16.37
N GLU A 64 -0.37 9.49 17.52
CA GLU A 64 -1.64 9.91 18.14
C GLU A 64 -2.48 10.85 17.27
N SER A 65 -1.85 11.54 16.31
CA SER A 65 -2.50 12.42 15.34
C SER A 65 -2.92 11.71 14.05
N GLY A 66 -2.64 10.40 13.94
CA GLY A 66 -2.87 9.63 12.73
C GLY A 66 -1.84 9.89 11.63
N GLN A 67 -0.69 10.49 11.96
CA GLN A 67 0.39 10.71 11.00
C GLN A 67 1.13 9.38 10.74
N PRO A 68 1.28 8.95 9.48
CA PRO A 68 2.02 7.74 9.15
C PRO A 68 3.54 7.93 9.17
N TYR A 69 4.22 6.91 9.67
CA TYR A 69 5.67 6.75 9.65
C TYR A 69 6.02 5.40 9.00
N LEU A 70 6.76 5.45 7.91
CA LEU A 70 7.28 4.27 7.24
C LEU A 70 8.32 3.57 8.12
N LEU A 71 8.18 2.26 8.31
CA LEU A 71 9.18 1.44 8.99
C LEU A 71 10.04 0.69 7.98
N GLU A 72 9.39 -0.11 7.14
CA GLU A 72 10.07 -0.94 6.15
C GLU A 72 9.23 -1.20 4.91
N MET A 73 9.93 -1.57 3.83
CA MET A 73 9.34 -2.03 2.59
C MET A 73 10.02 -3.32 2.16
N ASN A 74 9.25 -4.40 2.09
CA ASN A 74 9.75 -5.72 1.78
C ASN A 74 9.41 -6.09 0.33
N PHE A 75 10.44 -6.32 -0.50
CA PHE A 75 10.26 -6.84 -1.85
C PHE A 75 9.90 -8.32 -1.80
N MET A 76 8.87 -8.72 -2.54
CA MET A 76 8.40 -10.11 -2.57
C MET A 76 7.99 -10.62 -1.16
N PRO A 77 7.02 -9.95 -0.51
CA PRO A 77 6.62 -10.30 0.85
C PRO A 77 5.96 -11.68 0.90
N ASP A 78 5.96 -12.29 2.08
CA ASP A 78 5.11 -13.44 2.36
C ASP A 78 3.63 -13.02 2.35
N ILE A 79 2.83 -13.80 1.64
CA ILE A 79 1.42 -13.53 1.34
C ILE A 79 0.50 -14.66 1.83
N GLU A 80 1.02 -15.67 2.53
CA GLU A 80 0.21 -16.80 3.02
C GLU A 80 -0.99 -16.30 3.84
N ARG A 81 -0.74 -15.35 4.75
CA ARG A 81 -1.80 -14.72 5.54
C ARG A 81 -2.79 -13.97 4.66
N ALA A 82 -2.34 -13.16 3.70
CA ALA A 82 -3.23 -12.40 2.83
C ALA A 82 -4.17 -13.32 2.03
N CYS A 83 -3.62 -14.41 1.48
CA CYS A 83 -4.38 -15.43 0.76
C CYS A 83 -5.38 -16.18 1.66
N SER A 84 -5.09 -16.35 2.96
CA SER A 84 -6.03 -16.97 3.91
C SER A 84 -7.25 -16.10 4.19
N TYR A 85 -7.09 -14.77 4.18
CA TYR A 85 -8.19 -13.82 4.39
C TYR A 85 -8.93 -13.50 3.09
N TYR A 86 -8.22 -13.46 1.97
CA TYR A 86 -8.73 -13.03 0.67
C TYR A 86 -8.36 -14.07 -0.40
N PRO A 87 -9.26 -15.03 -0.71
CA PRO A 87 -8.96 -16.12 -1.65
C PRO A 87 -8.57 -15.66 -3.06
N THR A 88 -9.02 -14.47 -3.48
CA THR A 88 -8.70 -13.89 -4.80
C THR A 88 -7.42 -13.04 -4.80
N PHE A 89 -6.73 -12.88 -3.66
CA PHE A 89 -5.61 -11.94 -3.52
C PHE A 89 -4.53 -12.11 -4.59
N MET A 90 -4.12 -13.36 -4.85
CA MET A 90 -3.11 -13.64 -5.88
C MET A 90 -3.61 -13.39 -7.30
N ASP A 91 -4.88 -13.67 -7.55
CA ASP A 91 -5.52 -13.42 -8.84
C ASP A 91 -5.62 -11.91 -9.11
N ASP A 92 -5.97 -11.13 -8.08
CA ASP A 92 -6.02 -9.66 -8.11
C ASP A 92 -4.63 -9.05 -8.39
N ILE A 93 -3.57 -9.56 -7.75
CA ILE A 93 -2.18 -9.15 -8.02
C ILE A 93 -1.80 -9.46 -9.47
N CYS A 94 -2.05 -10.69 -9.93
CA CYS A 94 -1.67 -11.10 -11.28
C CYS A 94 -2.40 -10.29 -12.36
N ARG A 95 -3.71 -10.08 -12.20
CA ARG A 95 -4.51 -9.22 -13.08
C ARG A 95 -3.95 -7.79 -13.12
N THR A 96 -3.67 -7.22 -11.96
CA THR A 96 -3.16 -5.85 -11.87
C THR A 96 -1.78 -5.71 -12.52
N LEU A 97 -0.84 -6.61 -12.23
CA LEU A 97 0.54 -6.48 -12.67
C LEU A 97 0.76 -6.87 -14.13
N PHE A 98 0.01 -7.85 -14.65
CA PHE A 98 0.28 -8.45 -15.96
C PHE A 98 -0.81 -8.23 -17.01
N LEU A 99 -2.04 -7.93 -16.60
CA LEU A 99 -3.17 -7.68 -17.51
C LEU A 99 -3.63 -6.22 -17.48
N ASP A 100 -3.05 -5.39 -16.60
CA ASP A 100 -3.44 -3.99 -16.37
C ASP A 100 -4.96 -3.87 -16.02
N GLU A 101 -5.52 -4.90 -15.37
CA GLU A 101 -6.91 -4.97 -14.94
C GLU A 101 -7.03 -4.65 -13.43
N SER A 102 -7.86 -3.66 -13.08
CA SER A 102 -8.15 -3.29 -11.68
C SER A 102 -9.57 -3.68 -11.27
N ASN A 103 -9.77 -4.02 -9.99
CA ASN A 103 -11.09 -4.21 -9.39
C ASN A 103 -11.24 -3.36 -8.11
N SER A 104 -12.29 -3.62 -7.32
CA SER A 104 -12.55 -2.88 -6.08
C SER A 104 -11.46 -3.00 -5.01
N ASN A 105 -10.58 -4.00 -5.10
CA ASN A 105 -9.49 -4.23 -4.15
C ASN A 105 -8.20 -3.47 -4.52
N VAL A 106 -8.18 -2.81 -5.69
CA VAL A 106 -7.00 -2.13 -6.23
C VAL A 106 -7.29 -0.63 -6.29
N ILE A 107 -6.45 0.15 -5.62
CA ILE A 107 -6.55 1.61 -5.60
C ILE A 107 -5.36 2.19 -6.35
N ASP A 108 -5.62 2.91 -7.43
CA ASP A 108 -4.61 3.74 -8.08
C ASP A 108 -4.36 4.99 -7.22
N ILE A 109 -3.12 5.11 -6.73
CA ILE A 109 -2.67 6.24 -5.93
C ILE A 109 -1.82 7.23 -6.73
N SER A 110 -1.56 6.99 -8.03
CA SER A 110 -0.66 7.81 -8.85
C SER A 110 -1.19 9.21 -9.18
N SER A 111 -2.51 9.40 -9.13
CA SER A 111 -3.23 10.62 -9.58
C SER A 111 -3.92 11.41 -8.46
N LYS A 112 -3.76 10.99 -7.20
CA LYS A 112 -4.29 11.67 -6.01
C LYS A 112 -3.24 12.55 -5.34
#